data_AF-A0A1Q3BFC6-F1
#
_entry.id   AF-A0A1Q3BFC6-F1
#
_cell.length_a   1.000
_cell.length_b   1.000
_cell.length_c   1.000
_cell.angle_alpha   90.00
_cell.angle_beta   90.00
_cell.angle_gamma   90.00
#
_symmetry.space_group_name_H-M   'P 1'
#
loop_
_entity.id
_entity.type
_entity.pdbx_description
1 polymer ?
#
loop_
_entity_poly.entity_id
_entity_poly.type
_entity_poly.pdbx_seq_one_letter_code
_entity_poly.pdbx_strand_id
1 'polypeptide(L)'
;IANDRKRVQINAKAKHIIICAINSNDFNRISSCIFAKEMWDRLEVTYEGTNQVKEAKISMLVHDYEMFTMNENEDIKSMFSRFTNIINALQALDKTYSNKDLLGSLMTHELSMQKKDDDEEKEKKKKKIVALKSLQTEDSEDDDDDDEELAFITRRF
;
A
#
# COMPACT_ATOMS: atom_id res chain seq x y z
N ILE A 1 -13.35 1.03 34.08
CA ILE A 1 -14.67 1.40 34.67
C ILE A 1 -15.22 2.74 34.15
N ALA A 2 -14.64 3.91 34.48
CA ALA A 2 -15.19 5.21 34.03
C ALA A 2 -15.16 5.41 32.50
N ASN A 3 -14.06 4.99 31.87
CA ASN A 3 -13.93 5.02 30.40
C ASN A 3 -14.90 4.05 29.71
N ASP A 4 -15.15 2.87 30.29
CA ASP A 4 -16.08 1.89 29.71
C ASP A 4 -17.53 2.40 29.76
N ARG A 5 -17.93 3.03 30.87
CA ARG A 5 -19.24 3.67 31.00
C ARG A 5 -19.45 4.75 29.94
N LYS A 6 -18.42 5.56 29.67
CA LYS A 6 -18.46 6.61 28.64
C LYS A 6 -18.62 6.00 27.24
N ARG A 7 -17.89 4.91 26.93
CA ARG A 7 -17.98 4.22 25.63
C ARG A 7 -19.38 3.64 25.38
N VAL A 8 -19.98 3.01 26.39
CA VAL A 8 -21.35 2.46 26.29
C VAL A 8 -22.36 3.57 25.99
N GLN A 9 -22.27 4.71 26.69
CA GLN A 9 -23.16 5.85 26.46
C GLN A 9 -23.01 6.44 25.06
N ILE A 10 -21.78 6.59 24.57
CA ILE A 10 -21.51 7.09 23.22
C ILE A 10 -22.08 6.12 22.17
N ASN A 11 -21.85 4.81 22.33
CA ASN A 11 -22.40 3.81 21.43
C ASN A 11 -23.92 3.84 21.40
N ALA A 12 -24.59 3.91 22.57
CA ALA A 12 -26.04 3.99 22.65
C ALA A 12 -26.60 5.25 21.94
N LYS A 13 -25.97 6.42 22.14
CA LYS A 13 -26.33 7.65 21.43
C LYS A 13 -26.17 7.51 19.92
N ALA A 14 -25.05 6.95 19.45
CA ALA A 14 -24.81 6.73 18.03
C ALA A 14 -25.83 5.77 17.41
N LYS A 15 -26.17 4.66 18.09
CA LYS A 15 -27.23 3.73 17.64
C LYS A 15 -28.56 4.45 17.46
N HIS A 16 -28.96 5.26 18.45
CA HIS A 16 -30.21 6.02 18.40
C HIS A 16 -30.23 6.96 17.19
N ILE A 17 -29.17 7.72 16.96
CA ILE A 17 -29.07 8.64 15.81
C ILE A 17 -29.24 7.88 14.49
N ILE A 18 -28.56 6.74 14.33
CA ILE A 18 -28.68 5.90 13.11
C ILE A 18 -30.12 5.41 12.94
N ILE A 19 -30.75 4.87 13.99
CA ILE A 19 -32.13 4.34 13.92
C ILE A 19 -33.13 5.44 13.53
N CYS A 20 -32.95 6.67 14.02
CA CYS A 20 -33.82 7.78 13.67
C CYS A 20 -33.65 8.28 12.23
N ALA A 21 -32.51 8.02 11.60
CA ALA A 21 -32.19 8.54 10.27
C ALA A 21 -32.61 7.61 9.12
N ILE A 22 -32.93 6.35 9.40
CA ILE A 22 -33.15 5.31 8.38
C ILE A 22 -34.63 4.92 8.25
N ASN A 23 -35.00 4.34 7.10
CA ASN A 23 -36.33 3.79 6.87
C ASN A 23 -36.44 2.33 7.40
N SER A 24 -37.66 1.77 7.35
CA SER A 24 -37.95 0.42 7.87
C SER A 24 -37.18 -0.70 7.16
N ASN A 25 -36.90 -0.56 5.86
CA ASN A 25 -36.16 -1.56 5.10
C ASN A 25 -34.71 -1.64 5.58
N ASP A 26 -34.07 -0.49 5.79
CA ASP A 26 -32.68 -0.43 6.25
C ASP A 26 -32.57 -0.77 7.74
N PHE A 27 -33.58 -0.44 8.54
CA PHE A 27 -33.65 -0.87 9.95
C PHE A 27 -33.59 -2.39 10.07
N ASN A 28 -34.36 -3.13 9.26
CA ASN A 28 -34.37 -4.60 9.30
C ASN A 28 -33.00 -5.21 9.01
N ARG A 29 -32.15 -4.53 8.23
CA ARG A 29 -30.81 -5.00 7.86
C ARG A 29 -29.78 -4.84 8.99
N ILE A 30 -30.00 -3.88 9.89
CA ILE A 30 -29.04 -3.52 10.94
C ILE A 30 -29.57 -3.74 12.37
N SER A 31 -30.82 -4.17 12.53
CA SER A 31 -31.50 -4.31 13.83
C SER A 31 -30.80 -5.28 14.78
N SER A 32 -30.10 -6.29 14.25
CA SER A 32 -29.33 -7.27 15.02
C SER A 32 -27.93 -6.79 15.43
N CYS A 33 -27.46 -5.64 14.94
CA CYS A 33 -26.13 -5.13 15.24
C CYS A 33 -26.00 -4.74 16.72
N ILE A 34 -24.88 -5.12 17.32
CA ILE A 34 -24.61 -4.82 18.74
C ILE A 34 -24.08 -3.40 18.87
N PHE A 35 -23.18 -3.00 17.97
CA PHE A 35 -22.49 -1.71 18.01
C PHE A 35 -22.95 -0.77 16.90
N ALA A 36 -22.92 0.55 17.17
CA ALA A 36 -23.21 1.56 16.17
C ALA A 36 -22.24 1.51 14.98
N LYS A 37 -20.98 1.14 15.22
CA LYS A 37 -20.00 0.93 14.14
C LYS A 37 -20.43 -0.19 13.20
N GLU A 38 -20.89 -1.32 13.74
CA GLU A 38 -21.41 -2.44 12.96
C GLU A 38 -22.66 -2.06 12.15
N MET A 39 -23.54 -1.23 12.72
CA MET A 39 -24.69 -0.66 12.02
C MET A 39 -24.24 0.20 10.83
N TRP A 40 -23.27 1.10 11.07
CA TRP A 40 -22.72 1.97 10.04
C TRP A 40 -22.04 1.16 8.93
N ASP A 41 -21.20 0.19 9.29
CA ASP A 41 -20.45 -0.64 8.32
C ASP A 41 -21.41 -1.44 7.43
N ARG A 42 -22.53 -1.95 7.98
CA ARG A 42 -23.57 -2.62 7.17
C ARG A 42 -24.28 -1.66 6.22
N LEU A 43 -24.56 -0.43 6.65
CA LEU A 43 -25.17 0.59 5.79
C LEU A 43 -24.19 1.02 4.69
N GLU A 44 -22.92 1.26 5.03
CA GLU A 44 -21.85 1.59 4.09
C GLU A 44 -21.73 0.52 3.00
N VAL A 45 -21.62 -0.76 3.37
CA VAL A 45 -21.61 -1.87 2.40
C VAL A 45 -22.88 -1.93 1.56
N THR A 46 -24.03 -1.59 2.14
CA THR A 46 -25.33 -1.64 1.45
C THR A 46 -25.44 -0.59 0.34
N TYR A 47 -24.96 0.62 0.58
CA TYR A 47 -25.12 1.73 -0.36
C TYR A 47 -23.90 1.95 -1.26
N GLU A 48 -22.71 1.70 -0.74
CA GLU A 48 -21.47 1.94 -1.48
C GLU A 48 -20.84 0.66 -2.03
N GLY A 49 -21.29 -0.51 -1.58
CA GLY A 49 -20.65 -1.80 -1.87
C GLY A 49 -19.45 -2.08 -0.96
N THR A 50 -18.80 -3.22 -1.16
CA THR A 50 -17.61 -3.60 -0.37
C THR A 50 -16.33 -3.01 -0.96
N ASN A 51 -15.39 -2.64 -0.10
CA ASN A 51 -14.07 -2.16 -0.54
C ASN A 51 -13.34 -3.21 -1.39
N GLN A 52 -13.47 -4.51 -1.09
CA GLN A 52 -12.83 -5.56 -1.90
C GLN A 52 -13.30 -5.56 -3.36
N VAL A 53 -14.59 -5.33 -3.60
CA VAL A 53 -15.12 -5.25 -4.97
C VAL A 53 -14.63 -4.00 -5.68
N LYS A 54 -14.55 -2.87 -4.97
CA LYS A 54 -13.98 -1.61 -5.51
C LYS A 54 -12.50 -1.79 -5.90
N GLU A 55 -11.67 -2.33 -5.00
CA GLU A 55 -10.24 -2.60 -5.24
C GLU A 55 -10.01 -3.59 -6.40
N ALA A 56 -10.83 -4.65 -6.48
CA ALA A 56 -10.76 -5.60 -7.59
C ALA A 56 -11.08 -4.92 -8.93
N LYS A 57 -12.06 -4.02 -8.96
CA LYS A 57 -12.43 -3.27 -10.16
C LYS A 57 -11.35 -2.27 -10.57
N ILE A 58 -10.73 -1.59 -9.61
CA ILE A 58 -9.57 -0.70 -9.87
C ILE A 58 -8.42 -1.53 -10.46
N SER A 59 -8.07 -2.65 -9.83
CA SER A 59 -7.00 -3.52 -10.30
C SER A 59 -7.22 -3.99 -11.74
N MET A 60 -8.45 -4.37 -12.08
CA MET A 60 -8.82 -4.77 -13.44
C MET A 60 -8.66 -3.61 -14.44
N LEU A 61 -9.13 -2.41 -14.10
CA LEU A 61 -9.03 -1.24 -14.98
C LEU A 61 -7.58 -0.75 -15.14
N VAL A 62 -6.77 -0.82 -14.09
CA VAL A 62 -5.33 -0.52 -14.16
C VAL A 62 -4.64 -1.52 -15.09
N HIS A 63 -4.96 -2.80 -14.96
CA HIS A 63 -4.44 -3.81 -15.87
C HIS A 63 -4.86 -3.55 -17.33
N ASP A 64 -6.13 -3.24 -17.58
CA ASP A 64 -6.63 -2.89 -18.91
C ASP A 64 -5.93 -1.65 -19.49
N TYR A 65 -5.58 -0.67 -18.65
CA TYR A 65 -4.81 0.51 -19.02
C TYR A 65 -3.35 0.16 -19.36
N GLU A 66 -2.68 -0.63 -18.51
CA GLU A 66 -1.28 -1.03 -18.70
C GLU A 66 -1.09 -1.89 -19.95
N MET A 67 -2.04 -2.77 -20.23
CA MET A 67 -2.06 -3.64 -21.40
C MET A 67 -2.70 -2.97 -22.63
N PHE A 68 -3.06 -1.69 -22.54
CA PHE A 68 -3.82 -1.03 -23.60
C PHE A 68 -2.99 -0.90 -24.87
N THR A 69 -3.43 -1.59 -25.92
CA THR A 69 -2.91 -1.41 -27.28
C THR A 69 -4.06 -1.14 -28.25
N MET A 70 -3.72 -0.50 -29.38
CA MET A 70 -4.63 -0.40 -30.51
C MET A 70 -4.75 -1.77 -31.18
N ASN A 71 -5.97 -2.16 -31.55
CA ASN A 71 -6.19 -3.45 -32.21
C ASN A 71 -5.92 -3.35 -33.72
N GLU A 72 -5.57 -4.47 -34.36
CA GLU A 72 -5.17 -4.52 -35.78
C GLU A 72 -6.24 -3.99 -36.75
N ASN A 73 -7.52 -4.06 -36.39
CA ASN A 73 -8.66 -3.68 -37.24
C ASN A 73 -9.51 -2.57 -36.62
N GLU A 74 -8.90 -1.75 -35.78
CA GLU A 74 -9.58 -0.66 -35.10
C GLU A 74 -9.23 0.70 -35.71
N ASP A 75 -10.20 1.60 -35.79
CA ASP A 75 -9.95 2.99 -36.16
C ASP A 75 -9.58 3.85 -34.94
N ILE A 76 -8.89 4.96 -35.18
CA ILE A 76 -8.38 5.86 -34.12
C ILE A 76 -9.50 6.35 -33.19
N LYS A 77 -10.71 6.60 -33.70
CA LYS A 77 -11.83 7.09 -32.89
C LYS A 77 -12.32 6.00 -31.94
N SER A 78 -12.44 4.77 -32.43
CA SER A 78 -12.80 3.60 -31.62
C SER A 78 -11.75 3.33 -30.53
N MET A 79 -10.46 3.39 -30.88
CA MET A 79 -9.36 3.24 -29.92
C MET A 79 -9.43 4.31 -28.82
N PHE A 80 -9.57 5.58 -29.22
CA PHE A 80 -9.67 6.69 -28.28
C PHE A 80 -10.88 6.56 -27.37
N SER A 81 -12.01 6.04 -27.87
CA SER A 81 -13.20 5.81 -27.06
C SER A 81 -12.94 4.73 -26.00
N ARG A 82 -12.28 3.61 -26.34
CA ARG A 82 -11.94 2.56 -25.35
C ARG A 82 -11.00 3.11 -24.28
N PHE A 83 -9.95 3.81 -24.69
CA PHE A 83 -9.01 4.46 -23.78
C PHE A 83 -9.74 5.41 -22.82
N THR A 84 -10.57 6.29 -23.37
CA THR A 84 -11.36 7.26 -22.60
C THR A 84 -12.30 6.56 -21.61
N ASN A 85 -12.91 5.44 -21.99
CA ASN A 85 -13.77 4.68 -21.09
C ASN A 85 -13.01 4.13 -19.87
N ILE A 86 -11.77 3.65 -20.07
CA ILE A 86 -10.92 3.16 -18.97
C ILE A 86 -10.58 4.32 -18.02
N ILE A 87 -10.12 5.46 -18.55
CA ILE A 87 -9.79 6.65 -17.75
C ILE A 87 -11.00 7.18 -16.98
N ASN A 88 -12.16 7.27 -17.63
CA ASN A 88 -13.38 7.75 -16.98
C ASN A 88 -13.84 6.80 -15.88
N ALA A 89 -13.73 5.48 -16.08
CA ALA A 89 -14.09 4.51 -15.07
C ALA A 89 -13.15 4.58 -13.85
N LEU A 90 -11.85 4.74 -14.07
CA LEU A 90 -10.88 4.96 -13.00
C LEU A 90 -11.17 6.25 -12.23
N GLN A 91 -11.41 7.36 -12.91
CA GLN A 91 -11.75 8.65 -12.27
C GLN A 91 -13.07 8.59 -11.50
N ALA A 92 -14.05 7.84 -11.98
CA ALA A 92 -15.31 7.67 -11.27
C ALA A 92 -15.13 6.91 -9.95
N LEU A 93 -14.25 5.90 -9.92
CA LEU A 93 -13.91 5.16 -8.72
C LEU A 93 -13.05 6.00 -7.76
N ASP A 94 -12.12 6.80 -8.30
CA ASP A 94 -11.26 7.71 -7.53
C ASP A 94 -12.08 8.80 -6.82
N LYS A 95 -13.11 9.36 -7.47
CA LYS A 95 -14.03 10.32 -6.85
C LYS A 95 -14.91 9.73 -5.75
N THR A 96 -15.12 8.42 -5.73
CA THR A 96 -15.84 7.73 -4.64
C THR A 96 -14.96 7.42 -3.43
N TYR A 97 -13.64 7.45 -3.59
CA TYR A 97 -12.71 7.55 -2.46
C TYR A 97 -12.55 9.04 -2.14
N SER A 98 -12.90 9.48 -0.93
CA SER A 98 -12.45 10.80 -0.51
C SER A 98 -10.92 10.80 -0.59
N ASN A 99 -10.29 11.91 -0.99
CA ASN A 99 -8.82 12.08 -1.00
C ASN A 99 -8.13 11.56 0.27
N LYS A 100 -8.83 11.48 1.41
CA LYS A 100 -8.35 10.88 2.67
C LYS A 100 -8.00 9.40 2.57
N ASP A 101 -8.76 8.60 1.81
CA ASP A 101 -8.57 7.15 1.75
C ASP A 101 -7.46 6.78 0.76
N LEU A 102 -7.34 7.53 -0.35
CA LEU A 102 -6.19 7.47 -1.26
C LEU A 102 -4.91 7.98 -0.62
N LEU A 103 -4.96 9.07 0.15
CA LEU A 103 -3.81 9.55 0.91
C LEU A 103 -3.38 8.50 1.94
N GLY A 104 -4.31 7.81 2.60
CA GLY A 104 -4.01 6.70 3.49
C GLY A 104 -3.28 5.55 2.79
N SER A 105 -3.76 5.14 1.60
CA SER A 105 -3.14 4.08 0.80
C SER A 105 -1.77 4.49 0.24
N LEU A 106 -1.64 5.74 -0.26
CA LEU A 106 -0.40 6.31 -0.76
C LEU A 106 0.66 6.43 0.34
N MET A 107 0.27 6.90 1.52
CA MET A 107 1.16 7.05 2.67
C MET A 107 1.57 5.68 3.23
N THR A 108 0.68 4.68 3.18
CA THR A 108 1.01 3.29 3.52
C THR A 108 1.98 2.68 2.50
N HIS A 109 1.80 2.95 1.22
CA HIS A 109 2.69 2.51 0.15
C HIS A 109 4.08 3.19 0.24
N GLU A 110 4.13 4.49 0.51
CA GLU A 110 5.37 5.26 0.74
C GLU A 110 6.16 4.70 1.93
N LEU A 111 5.49 4.44 3.06
CA LEU A 111 6.09 3.80 4.24
C LEU A 111 6.58 2.38 3.97
N SER A 112 5.94 1.65 3.04
CA SER A 112 6.36 0.31 2.61
C SER A 112 7.59 0.36 1.70
N MET A 113 7.70 1.38 0.86
CA MET A 113 8.85 1.62 -0.01
C MET A 113 10.09 2.04 0.79
N GLN A 114 9.96 2.96 1.76
CA GLN A 114 11.09 3.37 2.61
C GLN A 114 11.65 2.24 3.49
N LYS A 115 10.81 1.28 3.91
CA LYS A 115 11.29 0.09 4.64
C LYS A 115 12.22 -0.77 3.80
N LYS A 116 11.96 -0.90 2.49
CA LYS A 116 12.82 -1.69 1.59
C LYS A 116 14.20 -1.04 1.42
N ASP A 117 14.24 0.28 1.31
CA ASP A 117 15.50 1.03 1.20
C ASP A 117 16.33 0.96 2.49
N ASP A 118 15.68 1.07 3.66
CA ASP A 118 16.34 0.95 4.98
C ASP A 118 16.91 -0.46 5.23
N ASP A 119 16.19 -1.50 4.81
CA ASP A 119 16.61 -2.90 4.97
C ASP A 119 17.78 -3.23 4.03
N GLU A 120 17.77 -2.72 2.80
CA GLU A 120 18.86 -2.90 1.83
C GLU A 120 20.16 -2.17 2.26
N GLU A 121 20.04 -0.97 2.85
CA GLU A 121 21.19 -0.22 3.37
C GLU A 121 21.79 -0.88 4.62
N LYS A 122 20.95 -1.42 5.51
CA LYS A 122 21.42 -2.20 6.68
C LYS A 122 22.13 -3.48 6.28
N GLU A 123 21.68 -4.15 5.22
CA GLU A 123 22.33 -5.36 4.71
C GLU A 123 23.72 -5.05 4.11
N LYS A 124 23.83 -3.95 3.35
CA LYS A 124 25.11 -3.46 2.81
C LYS A 124 26.11 -3.09 3.91
N LYS A 125 25.65 -2.43 4.99
CA LYS A 125 26.50 -2.10 6.15
C LYS A 125 26.99 -3.35 6.89
N LYS A 126 26.15 -4.37 7.06
CA LYS A 126 26.55 -5.66 7.66
C LYS A 126 27.63 -6.36 6.85
N LYS A 127 27.47 -6.45 5.52
CA LYS A 127 28.47 -7.08 4.63
C LYS A 127 29.83 -6.39 4.71
N LYS A 128 29.84 -5.05 4.79
CA LYS A 128 31.08 -4.26 4.91
C LYS A 128 31.80 -4.48 6.25
N ILE A 129 31.06 -4.60 7.35
CA ILE A 129 31.63 -4.88 8.68
C ILE A 129 32.23 -6.29 8.74
N VAL A 130 31.57 -7.28 8.13
CA VAL A 130 32.09 -8.65 8.06
C VAL A 130 33.41 -8.67 7.28
N ALA A 131 33.47 -8.05 6.11
CA ALA A 131 34.70 -7.97 5.32
C ALA A 131 35.85 -7.28 6.07
N LEU A 132 35.58 -6.20 6.81
CA LEU A 132 36.59 -5.49 7.61
C LEU A 132 37.13 -6.32 8.79
N LYS A 133 36.31 -7.20 9.38
CA LYS A 133 36.74 -8.12 10.45
C LYS A 133 37.60 -9.27 9.92
N SER A 134 37.32 -9.74 8.70
CA SER A 134 38.13 -10.75 8.01
C SER A 134 39.56 -10.29 7.70
N LEU A 135 39.80 -8.98 7.62
CA LEU A 135 41.12 -8.38 7.38
C LEU A 135 41.95 -8.17 8.67
N GLN A 136 41.41 -8.47 9.86
CA GLN A 136 42.11 -8.29 11.15
C GLN A 136 42.50 -9.60 11.83
N THR A 137 42.30 -10.74 11.18
CA THR A 137 42.75 -12.05 11.67
C THR A 137 43.42 -12.78 10.52
N GLU A 138 44.73 -12.59 10.42
CA GLU A 138 45.78 -13.50 9.91
C GLU A 138 46.88 -12.68 9.23
N ASP A 139 47.68 -12.01 10.06
CA ASP A 139 49.13 -11.89 9.84
C ASP A 139 49.79 -12.28 11.17
N SER A 140 50.19 -13.56 11.25
CA SER A 140 51.32 -14.02 12.05
C SER A 140 51.88 -15.30 11.41
N GLU A 141 52.76 -15.07 10.44
CA GLU A 141 54.02 -15.77 10.10
C GLU A 141 54.14 -17.27 10.40
N ASP A 142 54.46 -18.07 9.36
CA ASP A 142 55.75 -18.78 9.27
C ASP A 142 55.96 -19.43 7.87
N ASP A 143 56.97 -18.89 7.15
CA ASP A 143 57.96 -19.50 6.24
C ASP A 143 57.55 -20.48 5.11
N ASP A 144 57.66 -20.05 3.84
CA ASP A 144 58.85 -20.28 2.98
C ASP A 144 58.56 -20.01 1.47
N ASP A 145 59.62 -19.50 0.82
CA ASP A 145 59.95 -19.50 -0.61
C ASP A 145 59.45 -18.39 -1.57
N ASP A 146 60.46 -17.55 -1.89
CA ASP A 146 60.91 -17.09 -3.21
C ASP A 146 60.31 -15.81 -3.84
N ASP A 147 61.06 -14.74 -3.56
CA ASP A 147 61.74 -13.84 -4.50
C ASP A 147 60.96 -12.85 -5.39
N GLU A 148 61.28 -11.57 -5.09
CA GLU A 148 61.60 -10.50 -6.05
C GLU A 148 60.39 -9.92 -6.82
N GLU A 149 59.90 -8.72 -6.49
CA GLU A 149 60.55 -7.47 -6.89
C GLU A 149 59.85 -6.29 -6.20
N LEU A 150 60.55 -5.62 -5.29
CA LEU A 150 60.15 -4.30 -4.81
C LEU A 150 60.61 -3.26 -5.85
N ALA A 151 59.70 -2.85 -6.74
CA ALA A 151 59.86 -1.62 -7.52
C ALA A 151 58.54 -0.84 -7.53
N PHE A 152 58.34 0.08 -6.58
CA PHE A 152 58.50 1.54 -6.80
C PHE A 152 57.68 2.04 -8.01
N ILE A 153 56.61 2.82 -7.83
CA ILE A 153 56.53 4.31 -7.95
C ILE A 153 55.20 4.62 -8.66
N THR A 154 54.42 5.69 -8.47
CA THR A 154 54.27 6.72 -7.43
C THR A 154 52.96 7.48 -7.70
N ARG A 155 52.51 8.21 -6.67
CA ARG A 155 52.01 9.60 -6.72
C ARG A 155 50.79 9.91 -7.61
N ARG A 156 49.69 10.15 -6.89
CA ARG A 156 48.68 11.22 -7.09
C ARG A 156 49.06 12.27 -8.15
N PHE A 157 48.20 12.40 -9.14
CA PHE A 157 47.58 13.69 -9.47
C PHE A 157 46.09 13.58 -9.17
#